data_AF-A0A2E0GFA4-F1
#
_entry.id   AF-A0A2E0GFA4-F1
#
_cell.length_a   1.000
_cell.length_b   1.000
_cell.length_c   1.000
_cell.angle_alpha   90.00
_cell.angle_beta   90.00
_cell.angle_gamma   90.00
#
_symmetry.space_group_name_H-M   'P 1'
#
loop_
_entity.id
_entity.type
_entity.pdbx_description
1 polymer ?
#
loop_
_entity_poly.entity_id
_entity_poly.type
_entity_poly.pdbx_seq_one_letter_code
_entity_poly.pdbx_strand_id
1 'polypeptide(L)' 'LKNDNLVYIGDLIQKTEGEMLRTPNFGRKSLNEIKEVLAQMGLHLGMEVPNWPPENIEELAKKLDDNF' A
#
# COMPACT_ATOMS: atom_id res chain seq x y z
N LEU A 1 7.96 10.82 -4.97
CA LEU A 1 7.66 10.09 -3.72
C LEU A 1 8.88 9.24 -3.32
N LYS A 2 9.95 9.84 -2.77
CA LYS A 2 11.18 9.14 -2.36
C LYS A 2 11.35 9.01 -0.84
N ASN A 3 10.44 9.58 -0.04
CA ASN A 3 10.63 9.73 1.42
C ASN A 3 9.68 8.89 2.29
N ASP A 4 8.63 8.27 1.74
CA ASP A 4 7.64 7.57 2.58
C ASP A 4 7.82 6.05 2.65
N ASN A 5 8.82 5.46 1.98
CA ASN A 5 9.07 4.01 1.97
C ASN A 5 7.81 3.14 1.73
N LEU A 6 6.78 3.69 1.07
CA LEU A 6 5.59 2.97 0.64
C LEU A 6 5.94 2.09 -0.56
N VAL A 7 6.63 0.98 -0.30
CA VAL A 7 7.05 0.01 -1.32
C VAL A 7 5.97 -1.06 -1.51
N TYR A 8 5.16 -1.30 -0.48
CA TYR A 8 4.22 -2.41 -0.44
C TYR A 8 2.77 -1.98 -0.23
N ILE A 9 1.85 -2.80 -0.71
CA ILE A 9 0.40 -2.65 -0.46
C ILE A 9 0.11 -2.65 1.05
N GLY A 10 0.85 -3.41 1.86
CA GLY A 10 0.68 -3.45 3.31
C GLY A 10 0.89 -2.08 3.99
N ASP A 11 1.89 -1.31 3.55
CA ASP A 11 2.10 0.04 4.07
C ASP A 11 1.01 1.02 3.58
N LEU A 12 0.51 0.79 2.36
CA LEU A 12 -0.52 1.60 1.73
C LEU A 12 -1.88 1.42 2.40
N ILE A 13 -2.28 0.20 2.73
CA ILE A 13 -3.59 -0.07 3.36
C ILE A 13 -3.66 0.38 4.80
N GLN A 14 -2.52 0.52 5.49
CA GLN A 14 -2.46 1.07 6.85
C GLN A 14 -2.60 2.59 6.87
N LYS A 15 -2.37 3.27 5.75
CA LYS A 15 -2.59 4.71 5.64
C LYS A 15 -4.07 5.03 5.51
N THR A 16 -4.49 6.09 6.20
CA THR A 16 -5.86 6.59 6.08
C THR A 16 -6.01 7.46 4.83
N GLU A 17 -7.23 7.56 4.28
CA GLU A 17 -7.52 8.42 3.13
C GLU A 17 -7.14 9.88 3.38
N GLY A 18 -7.34 10.35 4.62
CA GLY A 18 -6.99 11.71 5.03
C GLY A 18 -5.49 11.98 5.00
N GLU A 19 -4.66 10.99 5.32
CA GLU A 19 -3.20 11.09 5.18
C GLU A 19 -2.79 11.06 3.71
N MET A 20 -3.38 10.17 2.91
CA MET A 20 -3.09 10.06 1.49
C MET A 20 -3.42 11.37 0.75
N LEU A 21 -4.54 12.02 1.06
CA LEU A 21 -4.92 13.31 0.48
C LEU A 21 -4.05 14.50 0.95
N ARG A 22 -3.31 14.34 2.05
CA ARG A 22 -2.34 15.35 2.53
C ARG A 22 -1.00 15.25 1.81
N THR A 23 -0.70 14.13 1.16
CA THR A 23 0.55 13.93 0.45
C THR A 23 0.60 14.83 -0.79
N PRO A 24 1.61 15.72 -0.92
CA PRO A 24 1.75 16.55 -2.10
C PRO A 24 1.96 15.66 -3.33
N ASN A 25 1.17 15.91 -4.39
CA ASN A 25 1.02 15.10 -5.61
C ASN A 25 0.04 13.91 -5.54
N PHE A 26 -0.66 13.71 -4.41
CA PHE A 26 -1.64 12.65 -4.28
C PHE A 26 -3.06 13.25 -4.28
N GLY A 27 -3.81 12.99 -5.36
CA GLY A 27 -5.15 13.58 -5.57
C GLY A 27 -6.28 12.59 -5.36
N ARG A 28 -7.52 13.09 -5.35
CA ARG A 28 -8.74 12.26 -5.26
C ARG A 28 -8.83 11.19 -6.36
N LYS A 29 -8.32 11.49 -7.56
CA LYS A 29 -8.28 10.55 -8.68
C LYS A 29 -7.36 9.36 -8.37
N SER A 30 -6.12 9.62 -7.95
CA SER A 30 -5.17 8.59 -7.55
C SER A 30 -5.65 7.78 -6.34
N LEU A 31 -6.34 8.43 -5.39
CA LEU A 31 -6.96 7.73 -4.26
C LEU A 31 -8.01 6.72 -4.72
N ASN A 32 -8.89 7.13 -5.65
CA ASN A 32 -9.92 6.24 -6.19
C ASN A 32 -9.30 5.06 -6.95
N GLU A 33 -8.28 5.30 -7.78
CA GLU A 33 -7.59 4.22 -8.50
C GLU A 33 -6.99 3.20 -7.54
N ILE A 34 -6.32 3.65 -6.47
CA ILE A 34 -5.81 2.75 -5.43
C ILE A 34 -6.94 2.00 -4.74
N LYS A 35 -8.03 2.68 -4.38
CA LYS A 35 -9.18 2.02 -3.74
C LYS A 35 -9.84 0.99 -4.64
N GLU A 36 -9.94 1.23 -5.94
CA GLU A 36 -10.49 0.24 -6.87
C GLU A 36 -9.61 -1.00 -6.95
N VAL A 37 -8.29 -0.85 -7.05
CA VAL A 37 -7.35 -1.97 -7.05
C VAL A 37 -7.40 -2.74 -5.73
N LEU A 38 -7.43 -2.04 -4.60
CA LEU A 38 -7.58 -2.66 -3.28
C LEU A 38 -8.92 -3.40 -3.17
N ALA A 39 -10.01 -2.80 -3.63
CA ALA A 39 -11.34 -3.41 -3.60
C ALA A 39 -11.41 -4.68 -4.46
N GLN A 40 -10.71 -4.74 -5.60
CA GLN A 40 -10.57 -5.96 -6.41
C GLN A 40 -9.88 -7.09 -5.63
N MET A 41 -8.97 -6.75 -4.72
CA MET A 41 -8.29 -7.69 -3.82
C MET A 41 -9.06 -7.92 -2.50
N GLY A 42 -10.20 -7.26 -2.29
CA GLY A 42 -10.97 -7.32 -1.03
C GLY A 42 -10.36 -6.50 0.12
N LEU A 43 -9.43 -5.59 -0.16
CA LEU A 43 -8.73 -4.74 0.78
C LEU A 43 -9.30 -3.31 0.79
N HIS A 44 -9.01 -2.55 1.84
CA HIS A 44 -9.41 -1.15 1.99
C HIS A 44 -8.34 -0.32 2.71
N LEU A 45 -8.39 1.00 2.56
CA LEU A 45 -7.50 1.93 3.26
C LEU A 45 -7.92 2.07 4.73
N GLY A 46 -6.96 2.29 5.62
CA GLY A 46 -7.16 2.32 7.07
C GLY A 46 -7.31 0.94 7.72
N MET A 47 -6.84 -0.13 7.06
CA MET A 47 -6.76 -1.47 7.65
C MET A 47 -5.52 -1.59 8.53
N GLU A 48 -5.68 -2.11 9.75
CA GLU A 48 -4.53 -2.53 10.55
C GLU A 48 -4.08 -3.92 10.13
N VAL A 49 -2.80 -4.06 9.77
CA VAL A 49 -2.19 -5.34 9.44
C VAL A 49 -1.29 -5.76 10.60
N PRO A 50 -1.74 -6.69 11.46
CA PRO A 50 -0.92 -7.16 12.57
C PRO A 50 0.33 -7.88 12.05
N ASN A 51 1.48 -7.59 12.66
CA ASN A 51 2.80 -8.13 12.29
C ASN A 51 3.33 -7.67 10.92
N TRP A 52 2.93 -6.48 10.48
CA TRP A 52 3.51 -5.82 9.32
C TRP A 52 4.57 -4.78 9.74
N PRO A 53 5.72 -4.66 9.05
CA PRO A 53 6.20 -5.55 7.98
C PRO A 53 6.73 -6.88 8.58
N PRO A 54 6.47 -8.03 7.94
CA PRO A 54 7.10 -9.29 8.34
C PRO A 54 8.62 -9.23 8.17
N GLU A 55 9.38 -9.90 9.04
CA GLU A 55 10.85 -9.91 9.01
C GLU A 55 11.43 -10.39 7.66
N ASN A 56 10.67 -11.21 6.91
CA ASN A 56 11.09 -11.77 5.61
C ASN A 56 10.50 -11.03 4.40
N ILE A 57 10.11 -9.76 4.54
CA ILE A 57 9.44 -9.01 3.46
C ILE A 57 10.28 -8.94 2.16
N GLU A 58 11.61 -8.83 2.28
CA GLU A 58 12.52 -8.84 1.13
C GLU A 58 12.56 -10.19 0.41
N GLU A 59 12.55 -11.31 1.14
CA GLU A 59 12.51 -12.64 0.55
C GLU A 59 11.15 -12.94 -0.10
N LEU A 60 10.05 -12.48 0.50
CA LEU A 60 8.69 -12.59 -0.04
C LEU A 60 8.56 -11.80 -1.34
N ALA A 61 9.06 -10.57 -1.38
CA ALA A 61 9.06 -9.73 -2.58
C ALA A 61 9.85 -10.41 -3.71
N LYS A 62 11.05 -10.93 -3.40
CA LYS A 62 11.91 -11.60 -4.37
C LYS A 62 11.25 -12.88 -4.94
N LYS A 63 10.57 -13.67 -4.10
CA LYS A 63 9.82 -14.85 -4.55
C LYS A 63 8.62 -14.52 -5.44
N LEU A 64 8.01 -13.36 -5.27
CA LEU A 64 6.91 -12.91 -6.12
C LEU A 64 7.42 -12.41 -7.47
N ASP A 65 8.52 -11.66 -7.50
CA ASP A 65 9.17 -11.23 -8.75
C ASP A 65 9.71 -12.42 -9.56
N ASP A 66 10.24 -13.46 -8.92
CA ASP A 66 10.74 -14.66 -9.60
C ASP A 66 9.61 -15.55 -10.19
N ASN A 67 8.34 -15.29 -9.83
CA ASN A 67 7.18 -16.06 -10.27
C ASN A 67 6.37 -15.39 -11.41
N PHE A 68 6.83 -14.25 -11.95
CA PHE A 68 6.25 -13.56 -13.11
C PHE A 68 7.25 -13.51 -14.28
#